data_AF-A0A432YCC8-F1
#
_entry.id   AF-A0A432YCC8-F1
#
_cell.length_a   1.000
_cell.length_b   1.000
_cell.length_c   1.000
_cell.angle_alpha   90.00
_cell.angle_beta   90.00
_cell.angle_gamma   90.00
#
_symmetry.space_group_name_H-M   'P 1'
#
loop_
_entity.id
_entity.type
_entity.pdbx_description
1 polymer ?
#
loop_
_entity_poly.entity_id
_entity_poly.type
_entity_poly.pdbx_seq_one_letter_code
_entity_poly.pdbx_strand_id
1 'polypeptide(L)'
;MGQEASHETQSKMHAALSFYYSIYRENNLSKAKEFASQRLSQLLEHYGSVSAVQRYVLNRYFDRVEISIDPASFDAYLNRDDEQRVTLVFDGRYDGEMVKDRRDIVLVKENNAWRVDQILDPRYRP
;
A
#
# COMPACT_ATOMS: atom_id res chain seq x y z
N MET A 1 13.78 21.61 -12.21
CA MET A 1 13.97 20.66 -11.09
C MET A 1 12.72 20.44 -10.24
N GLY A 2 11.76 21.38 -10.13
CA GLY A 2 10.54 21.16 -9.30
C GLY A 2 9.41 20.30 -9.89
N GLN A 3 9.38 20.06 -11.21
CA GLN A 3 8.29 19.32 -11.87
C GLN A 3 8.48 17.79 -11.83
N GLU A 4 9.72 17.33 -11.78
CA GLU A 4 10.10 15.91 -11.82
C GLU A 4 9.82 15.19 -10.49
N ALA A 5 10.20 15.82 -9.37
CA ALA A 5 9.90 15.33 -8.03
C ALA A 5 8.39 15.25 -7.75
N SER A 6 7.61 16.18 -8.31
CA SER A 6 6.14 16.17 -8.19
C SER A 6 5.51 15.01 -8.97
N HIS A 7 5.98 14.73 -10.19
CA HIS A 7 5.45 13.64 -11.01
C HIS A 7 5.80 12.27 -10.44
N GLU A 8 7.03 12.11 -9.94
CA GLU A 8 7.45 10.86 -9.30
C GLU A 8 6.67 10.58 -8.01
N THR A 9 6.49 11.60 -7.16
CA THR A 9 5.69 11.48 -5.93
C THR A 9 4.24 11.10 -6.26
N GLN A 10 3.65 11.70 -7.30
CA GLN A 10 2.31 11.32 -7.77
C GLN A 10 2.25 9.87 -8.24
N SER A 11 3.27 9.37 -8.95
CA SER A 11 3.34 7.98 -9.38
C SER A 11 3.42 7.01 -8.19
N LYS A 12 4.25 7.31 -7.18
CA LYS A 12 4.34 6.56 -5.92
C LYS A 12 3.00 6.51 -5.20
N MET A 13 2.35 7.66 -5.03
CA MET A 13 1.04 7.76 -4.38
C MET A 13 -0.04 7.01 -5.15
N HIS A 14 -0.03 7.11 -6.49
CA HIS A 14 -0.97 6.39 -7.34
C HIS A 14 -0.82 4.87 -7.18
N ALA A 15 0.41 4.35 -7.18
CA ALA A 15 0.64 2.92 -6.98
C ALA A 15 0.09 2.43 -5.63
N ALA A 16 0.37 3.16 -4.55
CA ALA A 16 -0.10 2.84 -3.20
C ALA A 16 -1.63 2.89 -3.09
N LEU A 17 -2.27 3.99 -3.53
CA LEU A 17 -3.73 4.14 -3.45
C LEU A 17 -4.45 3.13 -4.34
N SER A 18 -3.98 2.92 -5.57
CA SER A 18 -4.59 1.96 -6.51
C SER A 18 -4.50 0.53 -5.98
N PHE A 19 -3.39 0.14 -5.36
CA PHE A 19 -3.25 -1.15 -4.69
C PHE A 19 -4.33 -1.35 -3.62
N TYR A 20 -4.43 -0.42 -2.66
CA TYR A 20 -5.36 -0.59 -1.54
C TYR A 20 -6.83 -0.43 -1.96
N TYR A 21 -7.16 0.47 -2.89
CA TYR A 21 -8.53 0.60 -3.39
C TYR A 21 -8.97 -0.61 -4.21
N SER A 22 -8.06 -1.24 -4.96
CA SER A 22 -8.36 -2.50 -5.64
C SER A 22 -8.80 -3.58 -4.64
N ILE A 23 -8.22 -3.59 -3.43
CA ILE A 23 -8.56 -4.54 -2.36
C ILE A 23 -9.82 -4.12 -1.61
N TYR A 24 -9.84 -2.91 -1.02
CA TYR A 24 -10.89 -2.48 -0.10
C TYR A 24 -12.17 -1.97 -0.77
N ARG A 25 -12.08 -1.42 -1.98
CA ARG A 25 -13.24 -0.84 -2.68
C ARG A 25 -13.73 -1.70 -3.83
N GLU A 26 -12.80 -2.24 -4.61
CA GLU A 26 -13.14 -2.98 -5.84
C GLU A 26 -13.22 -4.50 -5.63
N ASN A 27 -12.73 -5.00 -4.49
CA ASN A 27 -12.67 -6.43 -4.19
C ASN A 27 -12.02 -7.24 -5.34
N ASN A 28 -10.96 -6.70 -5.95
CA ASN A 28 -10.31 -7.25 -7.14
C ASN A 28 -8.82 -7.49 -6.88
N LEU A 29 -8.48 -8.75 -6.61
CA LEU A 29 -7.11 -9.16 -6.33
C LEU A 29 -6.21 -9.08 -7.57
N SER A 30 -6.74 -9.37 -8.76
CA SER A 30 -5.99 -9.26 -10.01
C SER A 30 -5.54 -7.83 -10.26
N LYS A 31 -6.43 -6.85 -10.05
CA LYS A 31 -6.09 -5.44 -10.16
C LYS A 31 -5.11 -5.00 -9.08
N ALA A 32 -5.25 -5.50 -7.85
CA ALA A 32 -4.27 -5.21 -6.80
C ALA A 32 -2.86 -5.69 -7.17
N LYS A 33 -2.74 -6.88 -7.77
CA LYS A 33 -1.46 -7.43 -8.27
C LYS A 33 -0.81 -6.54 -9.33
N GLU A 34 -1.60 -5.83 -10.13
CA GLU A 34 -1.05 -4.86 -11.10
C GLU A 34 -0.31 -3.70 -10.43
N PHE A 35 -0.53 -3.42 -9.15
CA PHE A 35 0.16 -2.37 -8.39
C PHE A 35 1.12 -2.94 -7.33
N ALA A 36 1.27 -4.25 -7.28
CA ALA A 36 2.15 -4.96 -6.36
C ALA A 36 3.46 -5.36 -7.05
N SER A 37 4.53 -5.50 -6.28
CA SER A 37 5.79 -6.08 -6.78
C SER A 37 5.57 -7.54 -7.18
N GLN A 38 6.52 -8.14 -7.89
CA GLN A 38 6.46 -9.58 -8.18
C GLN A 38 6.34 -10.41 -6.89
N ARG A 39 7.11 -10.05 -5.86
CA ARG A 39 7.12 -10.74 -4.58
C ARG A 39 5.79 -10.62 -3.84
N LEU A 40 5.23 -9.41 -3.75
CA LEU A 40 3.93 -9.20 -3.11
C LEU A 40 2.80 -9.86 -3.93
N SER A 41 2.87 -9.82 -5.25
CA SER A 41 1.90 -10.49 -6.12
C SER A 41 1.83 -12.00 -5.88
N GLN A 42 2.98 -12.66 -5.68
CA GLN A 42 3.01 -14.09 -5.34
C GLN A 42 2.40 -14.36 -3.96
N LEU A 43 2.65 -13.47 -2.98
CA LEU A 43 2.01 -13.57 -1.67
C LEU A 43 0.49 -13.43 -1.77
N LEU A 44 0.01 -12.45 -2.54
CA LEU A 44 -1.41 -12.26 -2.81
C LEU A 44 -2.04 -13.49 -3.46
N GLU A 45 -1.38 -14.08 -4.46
CA GLU A 45 -1.82 -15.30 -5.14
C GLU A 45 -1.94 -16.47 -4.16
N HIS A 46 -0.97 -16.63 -3.25
CA HIS A 46 -0.99 -17.68 -2.24
C HIS A 46 -2.22 -17.60 -1.32
N TYR A 47 -2.64 -16.39 -0.94
CA TYR A 47 -3.86 -16.20 -0.14
C TYR A 47 -5.16 -16.38 -0.95
N GLY A 48 -5.10 -16.26 -2.28
CA GLY A 48 -6.14 -16.65 -3.24
C GLY A 48 -7.45 -15.85 -3.23
N SER A 49 -7.74 -15.09 -2.17
CA SER A 49 -8.96 -14.31 -2.03
C SER A 49 -8.70 -12.97 -1.35
N VAL A 50 -9.51 -11.96 -1.70
CA VAL A 50 -9.42 -10.62 -1.11
C VAL A 50 -9.66 -10.63 0.40
N SER A 51 -10.61 -11.44 0.88
CA SER A 51 -10.90 -11.58 2.31
C SER A 51 -9.71 -12.17 3.09
N ALA A 52 -9.04 -13.19 2.53
CA ALA A 52 -7.82 -13.73 3.11
C ALA A 52 -6.69 -12.70 3.12
N VAL A 53 -6.52 -11.94 2.04
CA VAL A 53 -5.53 -10.85 1.96
C VAL A 53 -5.81 -9.77 2.99
N GLN A 54 -7.06 -9.29 3.12
CA GLN A 54 -7.42 -8.30 4.12
C GLN A 54 -7.16 -8.78 5.54
N ARG A 55 -7.42 -10.07 5.81
CA ARG A 55 -7.28 -10.66 7.14
C ARG A 55 -5.84 -10.98 7.53
N TYR A 56 -5.05 -11.53 6.60
CA TYR A 56 -3.72 -12.08 6.90
C TYR A 56 -2.56 -11.21 6.40
N VAL A 57 -2.76 -10.43 5.33
CA VAL A 57 -1.71 -9.55 4.77
C VAL A 57 -1.91 -8.13 5.25
N LEU A 58 -3.14 -7.64 5.23
CA LEU A 58 -3.47 -6.27 5.66
C LEU A 58 -3.87 -6.19 7.13
N ASN A 59 -4.02 -7.31 7.84
CA ASN A 59 -4.31 -7.36 9.28
C ASN A 59 -5.59 -6.60 9.74
N ARG A 60 -6.45 -6.15 8.81
CA ARG A 60 -7.72 -5.48 9.14
C ARG A 60 -8.66 -5.38 7.93
N TYR A 61 -9.92 -5.65 8.20
CA TYR A 61 -11.05 -5.44 7.31
C TYR A 61 -11.65 -4.04 7.56
N PHE A 62 -12.16 -3.40 6.50
CA PHE A 62 -12.95 -2.17 6.60
C PHE A 62 -14.20 -2.34 5.74
N ASP A 63 -15.36 -1.91 6.24
CA ASP A 63 -16.60 -1.88 5.48
C ASP A 63 -16.55 -0.77 4.41
N ARG A 64 -16.00 0.38 4.80
CA ARG A 64 -15.68 1.53 3.96
C ARG A 64 -14.46 2.20 4.53
N VAL A 65 -13.53 2.61 3.67
CA VAL A 65 -12.29 3.27 4.09
C VAL A 65 -11.90 4.34 3.07
N GLU A 66 -11.51 5.49 3.60
CA GLU A 66 -10.80 6.53 2.88
C GLU A 66 -9.31 6.41 3.22
N ILE A 67 -8.45 6.48 2.20
CA ILE A 67 -7.01 6.30 2.36
C ILE A 67 -6.32 7.58 1.94
N SER A 68 -5.50 8.12 2.82
CA SER A 68 -4.70 9.31 2.59
C SER A 68 -3.22 9.00 2.77
N ILE A 69 -2.38 9.69 2.00
CA ILE A 69 -0.93 9.56 2.06
C ILE A 69 -0.37 10.94 2.41
N ASP A 70 0.54 11.00 3.37
CA ASP A 70 1.29 12.22 3.67
C ASP A 70 2.52 12.29 2.75
N PRO A 71 2.59 13.21 1.77
CA PRO A 71 3.74 13.32 0.87
C PRO A 71 5.04 13.69 1.60
N ALA A 72 4.97 14.28 2.80
CA ALA A 72 6.15 14.56 3.60
C ALA A 72 6.71 13.32 4.32
N SER A 73 5.96 12.21 4.33
CA SER A 73 6.36 10.95 4.98
C SER A 73 7.20 10.04 4.08
N PHE A 74 7.46 10.43 2.83
CA PHE A 74 8.34 9.68 1.94
C PHE A 74 9.77 9.73 2.43
N ASP A 75 10.39 8.57 2.61
CA ASP A 75 11.79 8.45 3.03
C ASP A 75 12.46 7.25 2.35
N ALA A 76 13.79 7.28 2.24
CA ALA A 76 14.56 6.16 1.72
C ALA A 76 14.45 4.96 2.67
N TYR A 77 14.30 3.76 2.12
CA TYR A 77 14.22 2.53 2.93
C TYR A 77 15.56 1.77 2.85
N LEU A 78 16.11 1.41 4.01
CA LEU A 78 17.37 0.63 4.13
C LEU A 78 18.56 1.17 3.34
N ASN A 79 18.64 2.49 3.12
CA ASN A 79 19.67 3.16 2.32
C ASN A 79 19.74 2.69 0.86
N ARG A 80 18.60 2.30 0.28
CA ARG A 80 18.46 1.93 -1.12
C ARG A 80 17.62 2.97 -1.86
N ASP A 81 18.18 3.54 -2.92
CA ASP A 81 17.51 4.61 -3.69
C ASP A 81 16.30 4.10 -4.49
N ASP A 82 16.24 2.79 -4.77
CA ASP A 82 15.15 2.12 -5.48
C ASP A 82 14.00 1.69 -4.55
N GLU A 83 14.15 1.86 -3.24
CA GLU A 83 13.14 1.53 -2.23
C GLU A 83 12.72 2.78 -1.44
N GLN A 84 11.41 2.98 -1.30
CA GLN A 84 10.85 4.17 -0.67
C GLN A 84 9.79 3.77 0.34
N ARG A 85 9.93 4.23 1.57
CA ARG A 85 8.92 4.06 2.62
C ARG A 85 7.94 5.22 2.58
N VAL A 86 6.67 4.94 2.86
CA VAL A 86 5.64 5.98 3.03
C VAL A 86 4.58 5.54 4.04
N THR A 87 4.03 6.49 4.79
CA THR A 87 2.91 6.25 5.71
C THR A 87 1.57 6.52 5.03
N LEU A 88 0.67 5.55 5.12
CA LEU A 88 -0.75 5.67 4.78
C LEU A 88 -1.58 5.83 6.04
N VAL A 89 -2.62 6.65 5.94
CA VAL A 89 -3.66 6.84 6.95
C VAL A 89 -4.96 6.28 6.39
N PHE A 90 -5.52 5.30 7.10
CA PHE A 90 -6.80 4.68 6.81
C PHE A 90 -7.82 5.27 7.77
N ASP A 91 -8.87 5.88 7.25
CA ASP A 91 -10.01 6.39 8.01
C ASP A 91 -11.26 5.69 7.52
N GLY A 92 -11.80 4.78 8.34
CA GLY A 92 -12.86 3.90 7.88
C GLY A 92 -13.74 3.35 8.99
N ARG A 93 -14.76 2.60 8.58
CA ARG A 93 -15.63 1.87 9.49
C ARG A 93 -15.26 0.39 9.55
N TYR A 94 -15.24 -0.14 10.77
CA TYR A 94 -15.11 -1.57 11.03
C TYR A 94 -16.12 -1.94 12.10
N ASP A 95 -17.02 -2.87 11.78
CA ASP A 95 -18.05 -3.36 12.71
C ASP A 95 -18.94 -2.24 13.28
N GLY A 96 -19.24 -1.23 12.45
CA GLY A 96 -20.04 -0.07 12.82
C GLY A 96 -19.30 1.06 13.53
N GLU A 97 -18.06 0.83 13.98
CA GLU A 97 -17.24 1.84 14.66
C GLU A 97 -16.30 2.57 13.70
N MET A 98 -16.06 3.86 13.96
CA MET A 98 -15.05 4.64 13.23
C MET A 98 -13.66 4.28 13.76
N VAL A 99 -12.79 3.86 12.86
CA VAL A 99 -11.42 3.44 13.18
C VAL A 99 -10.44 4.19 12.29
N LYS A 100 -9.43 4.77 12.92
CA LYS A 100 -8.27 5.33 12.23
C LYS A 100 -7.07 4.41 12.43
N ASP A 101 -6.39 4.12 11.34
CA ASP A 101 -5.21 3.24 11.33
C ASP A 101 -4.10 3.88 10.50
N ARG A 102 -2.85 3.61 10.86
CA ARG A 102 -1.67 4.12 10.14
C ARG A 102 -0.76 2.94 9.81
N ARG A 103 -0.31 2.88 8.56
CA ARG A 103 0.59 1.82 8.12
C ARG A 103 1.67 2.37 7.25
N ASP A 104 2.85 1.80 7.42
CA ASP A 104 3.97 2.10 6.55
C ASP A 104 4.06 1.01 5.49
N ILE A 105 4.34 1.41 4.26
CA ILE A 105 4.64 0.47 3.18
C ILE A 105 6.00 0.78 2.60
N VAL A 106 6.57 -0.21 1.94
CA VAL A 106 7.73 -0.05 1.06
C VAL A 106 7.25 -0.14 -0.37
N LEU A 107 7.61 0.87 -1.15
CA LEU A 107 7.46 0.94 -2.59
C LEU A 107 8.81 0.64 -3.24
N VAL A 108 8.79 -0.08 -4.35
CA VAL A 108 9.98 -0.35 -5.17
C VAL A 108 9.71 0.05 -6.62
N LYS A 109 10.77 0.39 -7.35
CA LYS A 109 10.66 0.68 -8.78
C LYS A 109 10.98 -0.58 -9.60
N GLU A 110 9.94 -1.23 -10.11
CA GLU A 110 10.03 -2.41 -10.98
C GLU A 110 9.52 -2.07 -12.39
N ASN A 111 10.28 -2.44 -13.44
CA ASN A 111 9.88 -2.21 -14.84
C ASN A 111 9.46 -0.75 -15.13
N ASN A 112 10.19 0.21 -14.55
CA ASN A 112 9.93 1.65 -14.65
C ASN A 112 8.58 2.12 -14.05
N ALA A 113 7.96 1.31 -13.17
CA ALA A 113 6.76 1.67 -12.43
C ALA A 113 6.97 1.46 -10.92
N TRP A 114 6.37 2.33 -10.12
CA TRP A 114 6.34 2.13 -8.66
C TRP A 114 5.32 1.05 -8.31
N ARG A 115 5.71 0.16 -7.39
CA ARG A 115 4.93 -0.99 -6.94
C ARG A 115 4.98 -1.10 -5.42
N VAL A 116 3.90 -1.55 -4.80
CA VAL A 116 3.88 -1.92 -3.38
C VAL A 116 4.59 -3.25 -3.20
N ASP A 117 5.63 -3.27 -2.37
CA ASP A 117 6.41 -4.48 -2.10
C ASP A 117 6.15 -5.00 -0.68
N GLN A 118 6.23 -4.14 0.33
CA GLN A 118 6.05 -4.55 1.73
C GLN A 118 4.99 -3.72 2.41
N ILE A 119 4.25 -4.37 3.29
CA ILE A 119 3.37 -3.73 4.25
C ILE A 119 4.03 -3.94 5.60
N LEU A 120 4.51 -2.85 6.19
CA LEU A 120 5.20 -2.86 7.48
C LEU A 120 4.13 -2.82 8.57
N ASP A 121 3.98 -3.92 9.30
CA ASP A 121 3.10 -3.96 10.46
C ASP A 121 3.74 -3.14 11.60
N PRO A 122 3.03 -2.19 12.23
CA PRO A 122 3.55 -1.45 13.39
C PRO A 122 3.96 -2.36 14.56
N ARG A 123 3.48 -3.60 14.63
CA ARG A 123 3.90 -4.61 15.63
C ARG A 123 5.32 -5.13 15.43
N TYR A 124 5.91 -4.91 14.26
CA TYR A 124 7.29 -5.28 13.93
C TYR A 124 8.07 -4.04 13.48
N ARG A 125 8.38 -3.17 14.46
CA ARG A 125 9.48 -2.22 14.33
C ARG A 125 10.69 -2.86 15.04
N PRO A 126 11.80 -3.16 14.35
CA PRO A 126 13.03 -3.60 15.02
C PRO A 126 13.56 -2.52 15.97
#